data_AF-A0A168DVB0-F1
#
_entry.id   AF-A0A168DVB0-F1
#
_cell.length_a   1.000
_cell.length_b   1.000
_cell.length_c   1.000
_cell.angle_alpha   90.00
_cell.angle_beta   90.00
_cell.angle_gamma   90.00
#
_symmetry.space_group_name_H-M   'P 1'
#
loop_
_entity.id
_entity.type
_entity.pdbx_description
1 polymer ?
#
loop_
_entity_poly.entity_id
_entity_poly.type
_entity_poly.pdbx_seq_one_letter_code
_entity_poly.pdbx_strand_id
1 'polypeptide(L)'
;MVTISHYEAPFNLTREYNGWADRRVIDFYVRYCDVILNRYKDVVKYWLTFNEINCLTMPFGTFLAGVIMPQGNGEFTSTTGDNE
;
A
#
# COMPACT_ATOMS: atom_id res chain seq x y z
N MET A 1 -11.98 2.64 -16.01
CA MET A 1 -11.53 1.66 -14.99
C MET A 1 -10.82 2.45 -13.91
N VAL A 2 -11.02 2.10 -12.63
CA VAL A 2 -10.41 2.80 -11.49
C VAL A 2 -9.52 1.82 -10.73
N THR A 3 -8.28 2.22 -10.46
CA THR A 3 -7.37 1.52 -9.56
C THR A 3 -7.45 2.18 -8.19
N ILE A 4 -7.63 1.39 -7.14
CA ILE A 4 -7.86 1.90 -5.78
C ILE A 4 -6.55 2.33 -5.12
N SER A 5 -5.47 1.56 -5.32
CA SER A 5 -4.14 1.86 -4.81
C SER A 5 -3.09 1.78 -5.91
N HIS A 6 -2.52 2.93 -6.25
CA HIS A 6 -1.53 3.11 -7.30
C HIS A 6 -0.34 3.96 -6.81
N TYR A 7 0.26 3.52 -5.71
CA TYR A 7 1.47 4.12 -5.10
C TYR A 7 1.25 5.51 -4.47
N GLU A 8 -0.01 5.84 -4.11
CA GLU A 8 -0.40 7.14 -3.56
C GLU A 8 -0.89 7.08 -2.10
N ALA A 9 -0.48 6.05 -1.34
CA ALA A 9 -0.96 5.90 0.03
C ALA A 9 -0.60 7.13 0.90
N PRO A 10 -1.50 7.59 1.79
CA PRO A 10 -1.26 8.78 2.60
C PRO A 10 0.00 8.66 3.45
N PHE A 11 0.87 9.67 3.40
CA PHE A 11 2.14 9.67 4.16
C PHE A 11 1.97 9.55 5.68
N ASN A 12 0.79 9.90 6.21
CA ASN A 12 0.50 9.68 7.62
C ASN A 12 0.53 8.18 8.01
N LEU A 13 0.15 7.28 7.09
CA LEU A 13 0.21 5.83 7.34
C LEU A 13 1.66 5.34 7.46
N THR A 14 2.58 5.94 6.69
CA THR A 14 4.02 5.71 6.85
C THR A 14 4.49 6.12 8.23
N ARG A 15 4.14 7.32 8.67
CA ARG A 15 4.65 7.90 9.92
C ARG A 15 4.16 7.16 11.17
N GLU A 16 2.88 6.82 11.21
CA GLU A 16 2.24 6.30 12.41
C GLU A 16 2.17 4.75 12.45
N TYR A 17 2.22 4.11 11.28
CA TYR A 17 2.00 2.67 11.13
C TYR A 17 3.06 1.98 10.27
N ASN A 18 4.13 2.66 9.86
CA ASN A 18 5.12 2.11 8.93
C ASN A 18 4.50 1.49 7.66
N GLY A 19 3.42 2.10 7.16
CA GLY A 19 2.77 1.69 5.92
C GLY A 19 2.22 0.27 5.97
N TRP A 20 2.36 -0.46 4.87
CA TRP A 20 1.83 -1.83 4.71
C TRP A 20 2.51 -2.89 5.59
N ALA A 21 3.55 -2.53 6.37
CA ALA A 21 4.13 -3.41 7.37
C ALA A 21 3.20 -3.66 8.58
N ASP A 22 2.24 -2.76 8.82
CA ASP A 22 1.30 -2.87 9.95
C ASP A 22 -0.07 -3.35 9.49
N ARG A 23 -0.56 -4.43 10.11
CA ARG A 23 -1.85 -5.05 9.77
C ARG A 23 -3.04 -4.13 9.96
N ARG A 24 -2.97 -3.10 10.81
CA ARG A 24 -4.05 -2.11 11.01
C ARG A 24 -4.32 -1.30 9.74
N VAL A 25 -3.34 -1.19 8.84
CA VAL A 25 -3.52 -0.51 7.54
C VAL A 25 -4.53 -1.24 6.64
N ILE A 26 -4.72 -2.55 6.83
CA ILE A 26 -5.76 -3.32 6.14
C ILE A 26 -7.15 -2.75 6.47
N ASP A 27 -7.44 -2.49 7.74
CA ASP A 27 -8.74 -1.95 8.16
C ASP A 27 -8.98 -0.54 7.59
N PHE A 28 -7.93 0.28 7.51
CA PHE A 28 -8.02 1.61 6.89
C PHE A 28 -8.29 1.53 5.38
N TYR A 29 -7.64 0.59 4.69
CA TYR A 29 -7.87 0.35 3.27
C TYR A 29 -9.27 -0.19 3.00
N VAL A 30 -9.76 -1.15 3.79
CA VAL A 30 -11.13 -1.68 3.65
C VAL A 30 -12.16 -0.57 3.85
N ARG A 31 -12.00 0.27 4.88
CA ARG A 31 -12.87 1.43 5.09
C ARG A 31 -12.85 2.41 3.91
N TYR A 32 -11.67 2.63 3.31
CA TYR A 32 -11.55 3.46 2.11
C TYR A 32 -12.29 2.85 0.91
N CYS A 33 -12.11 1.55 0.67
CA CYS A 33 -12.83 0.78 -0.34
C CYS A 33 -14.34 0.91 -0.17
N ASP A 34 -14.86 0.71 1.05
CA ASP A 34 -16.29 0.82 1.33
C ASP A 34 -16.84 2.20 0.93
N VAL A 35 -16.11 3.27 1.26
CA VAL A 35 -16.53 4.64 0.94
C VAL A 35 -16.57 4.87 -0.57
N ILE A 36 -15.52 4.54 -1.30
CA ILE A 36 -15.43 4.82 -2.74
C ILE A 36 -16.34 3.90 -3.57
N LEU A 37 -16.45 2.62 -3.19
CA LEU A 37 -17.32 1.67 -3.89
C LEU A 37 -18.78 2.09 -3.73
N ASN A 38 -19.20 2.50 -2.52
CA ASN A 38 -20.56 3.01 -2.32
C ASN A 38 -20.81 4.35 -3.03
N ARG A 39 -19.82 5.25 -3.04
CA ARG A 39 -19.95 6.58 -3.65
C ARG A 39 -20.04 6.52 -5.18
N TYR A 40 -19.27 5.64 -5.82
CA TYR A 40 -19.11 5.62 -7.27
C TYR A 40 -19.75 4.40 -7.94
N LYS A 41 -20.56 3.62 -7.22
CA LYS A 41 -21.25 2.41 -7.72
C LYS A 41 -22.01 2.59 -9.04
N ASP A 42 -22.56 3.78 -9.28
CA ASP A 42 -23.40 4.05 -10.46
C ASP A 42 -22.60 4.52 -11.68
N VAL A 43 -21.33 4.89 -11.50
CA VAL A 43 -20.48 5.50 -12.55
C VAL A 43 -19.19 4.72 -12.84
N VAL A 44 -18.79 3.79 -11.97
CA VAL A 44 -17.58 2.96 -12.16
C VAL A 44 -17.95 1.48 -12.18
N LYS A 45 -17.81 0.85 -13.35
CA LYS A 45 -18.07 -0.58 -13.57
C LYS A 45 -16.87 -1.48 -13.29
N TYR A 46 -15.65 -1.01 -13.54
CA TYR A 46 -14.43 -1.82 -13.46
C TYR A 46 -13.46 -1.23 -12.45
N TRP A 47 -13.05 -2.10 -11.51
CA TRP A 47 -12.20 -1.77 -10.38
C TRP A 47 -10.98 -2.68 -10.36
N LEU A 48 -9.84 -2.11 -9.99
CA LEU A 48 -8.61 -2.82 -9.68
C LEU A 48 -8.19 -2.45 -8.26
N THR A 49 -7.91 -3.43 -7.40
CA THR A 49 -7.59 -3.18 -5.98
C THR A 49 -6.20 -2.56 -5.82
N PHE A 50 -5.17 -3.23 -6.35
CA PHE A 50 -3.78 -2.78 -6.33
C PHE A 50 -3.20 -2.83 -7.73
N ASN A 51 -2.46 -1.78 -8.11
CA ASN A 51 -1.51 -1.87 -9.21
C ASN A 51 -0.28 -2.68 -8.74
N GLU A 52 0.12 -3.68 -9.53
CA GLU A 52 1.38 -4.43 -9.38
C GLU A 52 1.81 -4.69 -7.92
N ILE A 53 0.98 -5.41 -7.16
CA ILE A 53 1.24 -5.65 -5.72
C ILE A 53 2.60 -6.31 -5.43
N ASN A 54 3.15 -7.04 -6.41
CA ASN A 54 4.49 -7.61 -6.36
C ASN A 54 5.61 -6.56 -6.29
N CYS A 55 5.36 -5.29 -6.62
CA CYS A 55 6.35 -4.24 -6.43
C CYS A 55 6.81 -4.15 -4.97
N LEU A 56 5.98 -4.51 -3.99
CA LEU A 56 6.39 -4.55 -2.58
C LEU A 56 7.56 -5.50 -2.30
N THR A 57 7.84 -6.47 -3.18
CA THR A 57 8.98 -7.39 -3.01
C THR A 57 10.26 -6.88 -3.66
N MET A 58 10.23 -5.73 -4.32
CA MET A 58 11.38 -5.13 -5.01
C MET A 58 12.07 -4.10 -4.09
N PRO A 59 13.40 -3.93 -4.19
CA PRO A 59 14.17 -3.05 -3.30
C PRO A 59 13.53 -1.67 -3.09
N PHE A 60 13.20 -0.95 -4.17
CA PHE A 60 12.57 0.37 -4.08
C PHE A 60 11.03 0.34 -3.96
N GLY A 61 10.41 -0.79 -4.27
CA GLY A 61 8.95 -0.90 -4.29
C GLY A 61 8.34 -1.05 -2.89
N THR A 62 9.10 -1.52 -1.90
CA THR A 62 8.71 -1.47 -0.48
C THR A 62 8.43 -0.04 -0.01
N PHE A 63 9.21 0.93 -0.49
CA PHE A 63 8.98 2.35 -0.19
C PHE A 63 7.88 2.97 -1.06
N LEU A 64 7.90 2.75 -2.38
CA LEU A 64 6.89 3.35 -3.26
C LEU A 64 5.49 2.76 -3.07
N ALA A 65 5.38 1.43 -3.12
CA ALA A 65 4.09 0.73 -3.08
C ALA A 65 3.68 0.35 -1.65
N GLY A 66 4.66 0.00 -0.83
CA GLY A 66 4.44 -0.33 0.59
C GLY A 66 4.30 0.89 1.49
N VAL A 67 4.80 2.07 1.05
CA VAL A 67 4.96 3.27 1.88
C VAL A 67 5.62 2.97 3.23
N ILE A 68 6.54 2.01 3.23
CA ILE A 68 7.33 1.53 4.36
C ILE A 68 8.67 2.29 4.35
N MET A 69 9.08 2.83 5.49
CA MET A 69 10.38 3.49 5.58
C MET A 69 11.49 2.45 5.71
N PRO A 70 12.61 2.60 5.00
CA PRO A 70 13.78 1.77 5.24
C PRO A 70 14.27 1.99 6.68
N GLN A 71 14.55 0.88 7.38
CA GLN A 71 15.16 0.89 8.70
C GLN A 71 16.68 1.03 8.52
N GLY A 72 17.32 2.01 9.18
CA GLY A 72 18.78 2.19 9.14
C GLY A 72 19.27 3.30 8.19
N ASN A 73 20.43 3.09 7.56
CA ASN A 73 21.24 4.07 6.82
C ASN A 73 20.59 4.67 5.54
N GLY A 74 19.30 4.45 5.31
CA GLY A 74 18.56 4.92 4.13
C GLY A 74 18.63 3.98 2.93
N GLU A 75 19.18 2.77 3.08
CA GLU A 75 19.15 1.76 2.02
C GLU A 75 17.78 1.07 1.93
N PHE A 76 17.21 1.06 0.73
CA PHE A 76 15.99 0.34 0.40
C PHE A 76 16.34 -1.15 0.15
N THR A 77 16.57 -1.91 1.21
CA THR A 77 16.82 -3.35 1.08
C THR A 77 15.50 -4.08 0.82
N SER A 78 15.48 -4.96 -0.19
CA SER A 78 14.41 -5.94 -0.30
C SER A 78 14.46 -6.80 0.96
N THR A 79 13.35 -6.90 1.70
CA THR A 79 13.21 -7.88 2.80
C THR A 79 13.31 -9.29 2.21
N THR A 80 14.54 -9.73 2.03
CA THR A 80 14.91 -11.09 1.70
C THR A 80 15.50 -11.65 2.98
N GLY A 81 14.65 -12.34 3.74
CA GLY A 81 15.06 -13.38 4.70
C GLY A 81 15.54 -12.90 6.08
N ASP A 82 14.59 -12.60 6.96
CA ASP A 82 14.75 -12.96 8.38
C ASP A 82 14.11 -14.35 8.57
N ASN A 83 14.76 -15.36 8.02
CA ASN A 83 14.60 -16.75 8.40
C ASN A 83 15.99 -17.23 8.86
N GLU A 84 16.41 -16.77 10.03
CA GLU A 84 17.27 -17.47 11.00
C GLU A 84 17.06 -16.82 12.38
#